data_AF-A0A447P064-F1
#
_entry.id   AF-A0A447P064-F1
#
_cell.length_a   1.000
_cell.length_b   1.000
_cell.length_c   1.000
_cell.angle_alpha   90.00
_cell.angle_beta   90.00
_cell.angle_gamma   90.00
#
_symmetry.space_group_name_H-M   'P 1'
#
loop_
_entity.id
_entity.type
_entity.pdbx_description
1 polymer ?
#
loop_
_entity_poly.entity_id
_entity_poly.type
_entity_poly.pdbx_seq_one_letter_code
_entity_poly.pdbx_strand_id
1 'polypeptide(L)' 'MLNRGPIRDRNDALERLRCIRRWFESSEPSSPTIPLLRQAERLVGKRFSEVINEIPVELLEKWDALE' A
#
# COMPACT_ATOMS: atom_id res chain seq x y z
N MET A 1 -15.21 5.77 -10.68
CA MET A 1 -14.93 7.22 -10.71
C MET A 1 -14.13 7.54 -9.45
N LEU A 2 -12.89 8.01 -9.57
CA LEU A 2 -12.07 8.36 -8.40
C LEU A 2 -12.75 9.50 -7.65
N ASN A 3 -13.18 9.26 -6.42
CA ASN A 3 -13.71 10.31 -5.56
C ASN A 3 -12.55 11.22 -5.16
N ARG A 4 -12.55 12.47 -5.63
CA ARG A 4 -11.47 13.45 -5.38
C ARG A 4 -11.55 14.12 -3.99
N GLY A 5 -12.58 13.81 -3.19
CA GLY A 5 -12.72 14.33 -1.84
C GLY A 5 -11.68 13.78 -0.84
N PRO A 6 -11.67 14.23 0.42
CA PRO A 6 -10.83 13.66 1.46
C PRO A 6 -11.18 12.18 1.71
N ILE A 7 -10.21 11.41 2.21
CA ILE A 7 -10.41 10.03 2.66
C ILE A 7 -11.24 10.06 3.94
N ARG A 8 -12.38 9.37 3.95
CA ARG A 8 -13.35 9.43 5.07
C ARG A 8 -13.14 8.35 6.11
N ASP A 9 -12.74 7.17 5.67
CA ASP A 9 -12.54 6.00 6.52
C ASP A 9 -11.54 5.03 5.89
N ARG A 10 -11.29 3.93 6.60
CA ARG A 10 -10.35 2.88 6.17
C ARG A 10 -10.76 2.22 4.85
N ASN A 11 -12.05 2.06 4.60
CA ASN A 11 -12.53 1.40 3.38
C ASN A 11 -12.36 2.32 2.16
N ASP A 12 -12.64 3.62 2.32
CA ASP A 12 -12.35 4.64 1.30
C ASP A 12 -10.84 4.68 0.98
N ALA A 13 -9.99 4.60 2.00
CA ALA A 13 -8.54 4.52 1.82
C ALA A 13 -8.14 3.28 1.00
N LEU A 14 -8.67 2.10 1.35
CA LEU A 14 -8.38 0.84 0.66
C LEU A 14 -8.84 0.86 -0.80
N GLU A 15 -10.01 1.41 -1.09
CA GLU A 15 -10.51 1.54 -2.46
C GLU A 15 -9.66 2.47 -3.32
N ARG A 16 -9.16 3.57 -2.74
CA ARG A 16 -8.22 4.46 -3.42
C ARG A 16 -6.90 3.77 -3.70
N LEU A 17 -6.36 3.03 -2.74
CA LEU A 17 -5.13 2.28 -2.91
C LEU A 17 -5.25 1.26 -4.05
N ARG A 18 -6.36 0.52 -4.10
CA ARG A 18 -6.70 -0.39 -5.21
C ARG A 18 -6.79 0.33 -6.55
N CYS A 19 -7.37 1.52 -6.57
CA CYS A 19 -7.46 2.32 -7.79
C CYS A 19 -6.08 2.76 -8.29
N ILE A 20 -5.21 3.20 -7.38
CA ILE A 20 -3.82 3.58 -7.70
C ILE A 20 -3.06 2.36 -8.23
N ARG A 21 -3.15 1.20 -7.57
CA ARG A 21 -2.50 -0.02 -8.05
C ARG A 21 -2.95 -0.42 -9.45
N ARG A 22 -4.27 -0.41 -9.72
CA ARG A 22 -4.79 -0.75 -11.05
C ARG A 22 -4.27 0.20 -12.13
N TRP A 23 -4.09 1.48 -11.79
CA TRP A 23 -3.47 2.43 -12.70
C TRP A 23 -2.03 2.00 -13.02
N PHE A 24 -1.19 1.73 -12.02
CA PHE A 24 0.17 1.23 -12.23
C PHE A 24 0.22 -0.07 -13.04
N GLU A 25 -0.63 -1.04 -12.73
CA GLU A 25 -0.70 -2.32 -13.48
C GLU A 25 -1.01 -2.10 -14.98
N SER A 26 -1.81 -1.08 -15.31
CA SER A 26 -2.19 -0.77 -16.69
C SER A 26 -1.22 0.16 -17.43
N SER A 27 -0.66 1.14 -16.72
CA SER A 27 0.12 2.24 -17.29
C SER A 27 1.62 2.00 -17.19
N GLU A 28 2.07 1.30 -16.14
CA GLU A 28 3.47 1.01 -15.86
C GLU A 28 3.64 -0.44 -15.33
N PRO A 29 3.35 -1.47 -16.14
CA PRO A 29 3.30 -2.86 -15.67
C PRO A 29 4.61 -3.39 -15.07
N SER A 30 5.75 -2.78 -15.41
CA SER A 30 7.08 -3.12 -14.86
C SER A 30 7.46 -2.31 -13.61
N SER A 31 6.56 -1.47 -13.09
CA SER A 31 6.85 -0.61 -11.96
C SER A 31 7.09 -1.42 -10.68
N PRO A 32 8.21 -1.17 -9.95
CA PRO A 32 8.49 -1.84 -8.68
C PRO A 32 7.50 -1.43 -7.58
N THR A 33 6.70 -0.39 -7.80
CA THR A 33 5.67 0.08 -6.87
C THR A 33 4.49 -0.88 -6.75
N ILE A 34 4.19 -1.67 -7.80
CA ILE A 34 3.05 -2.60 -7.83
C ILE A 34 3.07 -3.60 -6.65
N PRO A 35 4.15 -4.36 -6.38
CA PRO A 35 4.19 -5.27 -5.23
C PRO A 35 4.05 -4.55 -3.89
N LEU A 36 4.56 -3.32 -3.76
CA LEU A 36 4.43 -2.52 -2.54
C LEU A 36 2.98 -2.11 -2.29
N LEU A 37 2.26 -1.69 -3.33
CA LEU A 37 0.83 -1.37 -3.23
C LEU A 37 -0.01 -2.61 -2.89
N ARG A 38 0.32 -3.78 -3.46
CA ARG A 38 -0.31 -5.05 -3.09
C ARG A 38 -0.06 -5.41 -1.62
N GLN A 39 1.15 -5.17 -1.12
CA GLN A 39 1.46 -5.41 0.27
C GLN A 39 0.70 -4.44 1.18
N ALA A 40 0.68 -3.14 0.86
CA ALA A 40 -0.11 -2.17 1.59
C ALA A 40 -1.61 -2.56 1.64
N GLU A 41 -2.21 -3.01 0.53
CA GLU A 41 -3.60 -3.50 0.51
C GLU A 41 -3.85 -4.67 1.48
N ARG A 42 -2.90 -5.60 1.62
CA ARG A 42 -3.01 -6.76 2.53
C ARG A 42 -2.88 -6.39 4.00
N LEU A 43 -2.16 -5.30 4.29
CA LEU A 43 -1.91 -4.83 5.66
C LEU A 43 -3.08 -4.01 6.20
N VAL A 44 -3.87 -3.37 5.34
CA VAL A 44 -5.02 -2.55 5.76
C VAL A 44 -6.00 -3.38 6.60
N GLY A 45 -6.25 -2.92 7.83
CA GLY A 45 -7.22 -3.53 8.75
C GLY A 45 -6.65 -4.63 9.64
N LYS A 46 -5.41 -5.07 9.42
CA LYS A 46 -4.71 -5.99 10.32
C LYS A 46 -4.08 -5.23 11.48
N ARG A 47 -3.92 -5.90 12.62
CA ARG A 47 -3.12 -5.41 13.75
C ARG A 47 -1.64 -5.58 13.44
N PHE A 48 -0.81 -4.68 13.97
CA PHE A 48 0.65 -4.74 13.79
C PHE A 48 1.24 -6.11 14.20
N SER A 49 0.76 -6.68 15.31
CA SER A 49 1.18 -8.00 15.79
C SER A 49 0.93 -9.14 14.80
N GLU A 50 -0.05 -8.99 13.91
CA GLU A 50 -0.40 -10.00 12.89
C GLU A 50 0.50 -9.90 11.66
N VAL A 51 1.17 -8.76 11.45
CA VAL A 51 1.90 -8.44 10.22
C VAL A 51 3.38 -8.17 10.42
N ILE A 52 3.86 -8.15 11.66
CA ILE A 52 5.27 -7.89 11.98
C ILE A 52 6.22 -8.89 11.30
N ASN A 53 5.75 -10.10 11.03
CA ASN A 53 6.50 -11.13 10.31
C ASN A 53 6.33 -11.05 8.78
N GLU A 54 5.43 -10.20 8.27
CA GLU A 54 5.21 -10.02 6.83
C GLU A 54 6.19 -9.00 6.21
N ILE A 55 6.80 -8.12 7.01
CA ILE A 55 7.80 -7.15 6.56
C ILE A 55 9.11 -7.41 7.32
N PRO A 56 10.21 -7.76 6.62
CA PRO A 56 11.51 -7.91 7.26
C PRO A 56 11.93 -6.63 7.99
N VAL A 57 12.42 -6.77 9.23
CA VAL A 57 12.77 -5.59 10.06
C VAL A 57 13.92 -4.80 9.44
N GLU A 58 14.85 -5.48 8.77
CA GLU A 58 15.99 -4.86 8.10
C GLU A 58 15.55 -4.00 6.90
N LEU A 59 14.39 -4.31 6.31
CA LEU A 59 13.80 -3.51 5.25
C LEU A 59 13.18 -2.22 5.82
N LEU A 60 12.51 -2.30 6.97
CA LEU A 60 11.96 -1.15 7.67
C LEU A 60 13.08 -0.18 8.08
N GLU A 61 14.14 -0.70 8.69
CA GLU A 61 15.32 0.09 9.09
C GLU A 61 15.95 0.83 7.90
N LYS A 62 16.01 0.18 6.72
CA LYS A 62 16.53 0.81 5.50
C LYS A 62 15.63 1.92 4.98
N TRP A 63 14.32 1.82 5.13
CA TRP A 63 13.39 2.86 4.68
C TRP A 63 13.38 4.05 5.62
N ASP A 64 13.39 3.82 6.95
CA ASP A 64 13.45 4.89 7.95
C ASP A 64 14.75 5.71 7.82
N ALA A 65 15.85 5.08 7.40
CA ALA A 65 17.13 5.77 7.17
C ALA A 65 17.15 6.67 5.92
N LEU A 66 16.11 6.61 5.07
CA LEU A 66 15.99 7.42 3.85
C LEU A 66 15.05 8.64 4.02
N GLU A 67 14.35 8.75 5.15
CA GLU A 67 13.60 9.96 5.57
C GLU A 67 14.52 10.96 6.30
#